data_AF-A0A9P7NTM1-F1
#
_entry.id   AF-A0A9P7NTM1-F1
#
_cell.length_a   1.000
_cell.length_b   1.000
_cell.length_c   1.000
_cell.angle_alpha   90.00
_cell.angle_beta   90.00
_cell.angle_gamma   90.00
#
_symmetry.space_group_name_H-M   'P 1'
#
loop_
_entity.id
_entity.type
_entity.pdbx_description
1 polymer ?
#
loop_
_entity_poly.entity_id
_entity_poly.type
_entity_poly.pdbx_seq_one_letter_code
_entity_poly.pdbx_strand_id
1 'polypeptide(L)'
;MKVSVFLSFATAAVAGILDARKGHCGGDNCARQVTGTRKGLGPLSSRKADCSSFMRTVVAPEATTITVTVTVDPEEPVPLTRRAIDYRAPTETPTEAPSVPAYASSCKNAHKYSSACSCWGITPAITFGPVPTETRTVTVTLDYCDGNEGEGEDEDEDEE
;
A
#
# COMPACT_ATOMS: atom_id res chain seq x y z
N MET A 1 49.93 -55.72 2.80
CA MET A 1 48.48 -55.56 3.05
C MET A 1 48.32 -54.55 4.18
N LYS A 2 47.95 -53.31 3.86
CA LYS A 2 46.59 -52.73 3.83
C LYS A 2 46.21 -52.13 5.19
N VAL A 3 46.25 -50.79 5.21
CA VAL A 3 45.83 -49.84 6.26
C VAL A 3 44.33 -50.00 6.55
N SER A 4 43.91 -49.82 7.80
CA SER A 4 42.52 -49.50 8.13
C SER A 4 42.48 -48.54 9.31
N VAL A 5 42.34 -47.26 8.97
CA VAL A 5 42.01 -46.15 9.86
C VAL A 5 40.50 -46.20 10.09
N PHE A 6 40.05 -46.39 11.33
CA PHE A 6 38.64 -46.30 11.68
C PHE A 6 38.27 -44.85 11.99
N LEU A 7 37.43 -44.30 11.12
CA LEU A 7 36.85 -42.96 11.12
C LEU A 7 35.68 -42.91 12.12
N SER A 8 35.85 -42.23 13.26
CA SER A 8 34.76 -41.97 14.20
C SER A 8 34.05 -40.66 13.82
N PHE A 9 32.80 -40.79 13.37
CA PHE A 9 31.88 -39.68 13.09
C PHE A 9 31.37 -39.08 14.40
N ALA A 10 31.77 -37.84 14.70
CA ALA A 10 31.08 -36.98 15.66
C ALA A 10 30.28 -35.95 14.87
N THR A 11 29.00 -36.22 14.65
CA THR A 11 28.04 -35.25 14.10
C THR A 11 27.71 -34.23 15.19
N ALA A 12 28.43 -33.11 15.21
CA ALA A 12 27.97 -31.92 15.91
C ALA A 12 26.76 -31.35 15.17
N ALA A 13 25.59 -31.34 15.81
CA ALA A 13 24.43 -30.62 15.34
C ALA A 13 24.77 -29.11 15.31
N VAL A 14 24.94 -28.55 14.12
CA VAL A 14 25.13 -27.11 13.92
C VAL A 14 23.78 -26.43 14.06
N ALA A 15 23.30 -26.30 15.31
CA ALA A 15 22.11 -25.52 15.61
C ALA A 15 22.46 -24.02 15.53
N GLY A 16 21.93 -23.35 14.51
CA GLY A 16 21.67 -21.91 14.55
C GLY A 16 22.87 -20.98 14.37
N ILE A 17 23.64 -21.11 13.28
CA ILE A 17 24.33 -19.94 12.71
C ILE A 17 23.46 -19.42 11.57
N LEU A 18 22.30 -18.85 11.93
CA LEU A 18 21.74 -17.75 11.15
C LEU A 18 22.40 -16.43 11.62
N ASP A 19 23.73 -16.42 11.83
CA ASP A 19 24.43 -15.17 11.57
C ASP A 19 24.29 -14.98 10.08
N ALA A 20 23.30 -14.17 9.70
CA ALA A 20 23.22 -13.52 8.40
C ALA A 20 24.66 -13.28 7.97
N ARG A 21 25.10 -13.91 6.87
CA ARG A 21 26.48 -13.76 6.42
C ARG A 21 26.79 -12.29 6.45
N LYS A 22 27.57 -11.88 7.46
CA LYS A 22 28.05 -10.53 7.65
C LYS A 22 29.14 -10.34 6.62
N GLY A 23 28.75 -10.41 5.34
CA GLY A 23 29.50 -9.85 4.25
C GLY A 23 29.89 -8.47 4.73
N HIS A 24 31.18 -8.16 4.65
CA HIS A 24 31.78 -7.06 5.39
C HIS A 24 31.14 -5.71 4.98
N CYS A 25 30.04 -5.34 5.64
CA CYS A 25 29.31 -4.09 5.40
C CYS A 25 30.12 -2.96 6.02
N GLY A 26 31.17 -2.57 5.33
CA GLY A 26 32.17 -1.63 5.81
C GLY A 26 33.31 -1.40 4.83
N GLY A 27 33.20 -1.92 3.60
CA GLY A 27 34.20 -1.71 2.56
C GLY A 27 34.36 -0.24 2.16
N ASP A 28 33.31 0.57 2.29
CA ASP A 28 33.34 2.01 1.97
C ASP A 28 32.89 2.90 3.14
N ASN A 29 33.12 4.22 2.99
CA ASN A 29 32.78 5.22 4.00
C ASN A 29 31.27 5.40 4.20
N CYS A 30 30.45 5.04 3.21
CA CYS A 30 28.99 5.08 3.31
C CYS A 30 28.52 3.95 4.24
N ALA A 31 28.90 2.71 3.95
CA ALA A 31 28.63 1.54 4.78
C ALA A 31 29.13 1.76 6.21
N ARG A 32 30.33 2.32 6.41
CA ARG A 32 30.87 2.59 7.76
C ARG A 32 30.02 3.59 8.57
N GLN A 33 29.35 4.56 7.95
CA GLN A 33 28.45 5.47 8.65
C GLN A 33 27.10 4.83 8.95
N VAL A 34 26.62 3.97 8.03
CA VAL A 34 25.35 3.28 8.18
C VAL A 34 25.45 2.16 9.23
N THR A 35 26.41 1.23 9.09
CA THR A 35 26.51 0.00 9.88
C THR A 35 27.61 0.03 10.96
N GLY A 36 28.52 1.00 10.91
CA GLY A 36 29.71 1.00 11.77
C GLY A 36 29.43 1.23 13.25
N THR A 37 30.37 0.79 14.09
CA THR A 37 30.28 0.80 15.56
C THR A 37 31.24 1.80 16.22
N ARG A 38 31.91 2.67 15.44
CA ARG A 38 32.85 3.65 15.98
C ARG A 38 32.16 4.67 16.89
N LYS A 39 32.88 5.16 17.90
CA LYS A 39 32.42 6.29 18.73
C LYS A 39 32.18 7.53 17.86
N GLY A 40 31.16 8.33 18.22
CA GLY A 40 30.74 9.52 17.47
C GLY A 40 29.69 9.27 16.39
N LEU A 41 29.29 8.00 16.14
CA LEU A 41 28.09 7.70 15.37
C LEU A 41 26.88 7.64 16.29
N GLY A 42 25.71 8.00 15.75
CA GLY A 42 24.43 7.81 16.44
C GLY A 42 24.15 6.32 16.73
N PRO A 43 23.14 6.05 17.58
CA PRO A 43 22.78 4.69 17.96
C PRO A 43 22.54 3.79 16.75
N LEU A 44 22.95 2.52 16.83
CA LEU A 44 22.71 1.54 15.76
C LEU A 44 21.21 1.33 15.53
N SER A 45 20.39 1.37 16.59
CA SER A 45 18.93 1.23 16.50
C SER A 45 18.31 2.34 15.65
N SER A 46 18.73 3.60 15.85
CA SER A 46 18.28 4.74 15.04
C SER A 46 18.62 4.51 13.57
N ARG A 47 19.88 4.20 13.27
CA ARG A 47 20.34 4.00 11.88
C ARG A 47 19.68 2.79 11.20
N LYS A 48 19.35 1.74 11.95
CA LYS A 48 18.54 0.62 11.45
C LYS A 48 17.11 1.05 11.13
N ALA A 49 16.50 1.88 11.99
CA ALA A 49 15.19 2.45 11.73
C ALA A 49 15.22 3.36 10.49
N ASP A 50 16.24 4.20 10.36
CA ASP A 50 16.45 5.06 9.19
C ASP A 50 16.60 4.23 7.91
N CYS A 51 17.40 3.16 7.93
CA CYS A 51 17.48 2.22 6.82
C CYS A 51 16.14 1.55 6.52
N SER A 52 15.39 1.13 7.54
CA SER A 52 14.08 0.51 7.36
C SER A 52 13.07 1.48 6.74
N SER A 53 13.11 2.75 7.15
CA SER A 53 12.28 3.81 6.58
C SER A 53 12.68 4.15 5.14
N PHE A 54 13.98 4.21 4.86
CA PHE A 54 14.49 4.51 3.53
C PHE A 54 14.20 3.40 2.51
N MET A 55 14.22 2.15 2.96
CA MET A 55 13.92 0.98 2.14
C MET A 55 12.41 0.76 1.98
N ARG A 56 11.56 1.60 2.59
CA ARG A 56 10.10 1.54 2.41
C ARG A 56 9.67 2.39 1.23
N THR A 57 8.88 1.79 0.36
CA THR A 57 8.12 2.49 -0.67
C THR A 57 6.68 2.55 -0.23
N VAL A 58 6.14 3.76 -0.11
CA VAL A 58 4.71 3.97 0.14
C VAL A 58 4.02 4.12 -1.21
N VAL A 59 3.01 3.30 -1.44
CA VAL A 59 2.16 3.34 -2.61
C VAL A 59 0.82 3.89 -2.14
N ALA A 60 0.52 5.14 -2.49
CA ALA A 60 -0.72 5.81 -2.10
C ALA A 60 -1.68 5.84 -3.31
N PRO A 61 -2.84 5.19 -3.21
CA PRO A 61 -3.87 5.32 -4.24
C PRO A 61 -4.45 6.73 -4.19
N GLU A 62 -4.78 7.28 -5.35
CA GLU A 62 -5.49 8.55 -5.41
C GLU A 62 -6.89 8.38 -4.80
N ALA A 63 -7.21 9.21 -3.79
CA ALA A 63 -8.53 9.22 -3.17
C ALA A 63 -9.56 9.71 -4.19
N THR A 64 -10.37 8.79 -4.72
CA THR A 64 -11.47 9.12 -5.63
C THR A 64 -12.79 8.92 -4.88
N THR A 65 -13.61 9.97 -4.81
CA THR A 65 -15.01 9.88 -4.36
C THR A 65 -15.90 9.98 -5.58
N ILE A 66 -16.61 8.90 -5.90
CA ILE A 66 -17.59 8.89 -7.00
C ILE A 66 -18.98 9.00 -6.37
N THR A 67 -19.75 9.99 -6.80
CA THR A 67 -21.17 10.10 -6.44
C THR A 67 -21.99 9.80 -7.69
N VAL A 68 -22.74 8.71 -7.66
CA VAL A 68 -23.73 8.39 -8.70
C VAL A 68 -25.09 8.73 -8.12
N THR A 69 -25.79 9.69 -8.72
CA THR A 69 -27.18 10.01 -8.38
C THR A 69 -28.07 9.43 -9.47
N VAL A 70 -28.98 8.54 -9.08
CA VAL A 70 -30.02 8.02 -9.97
C VAL A 70 -31.35 8.52 -9.43
N THR A 71 -32.14 9.13 -10.31
CA THR A 71 -33.56 9.43 -10.06
C THR A 71 -34.36 8.40 -10.84
N VAL A 72 -35.17 7.60 -10.15
CA VAL A 72 -36.05 6.61 -10.77
C VAL A 72 -37.46 7.19 -10.76
N ASP A 73 -38.03 7.33 -11.95
CA ASP A 73 -39.47 7.56 -12.14
C ASP A 73 -40.14 6.18 -12.28
N PRO A 74 -41.21 5.87 -11.51
CA PRO A 74 -41.90 4.60 -11.61
C PRO A 74 -42.56 4.36 -12.97
N GLU A 75 -42.87 5.40 -13.76
CA GLU A 75 -43.54 5.26 -15.05
C GLU A 75 -42.56 4.92 -16.20
N GLU A 76 -41.30 5.36 -16.12
CA GLU A 76 -40.25 5.01 -17.07
C GLU A 76 -38.95 4.56 -16.34
N PRO A 77 -38.84 3.27 -15.96
CA PRO A 77 -37.65 2.78 -15.28
C PRO A 77 -36.43 2.80 -16.21
N VAL A 78 -35.44 3.66 -15.91
CA VAL A 78 -34.17 3.71 -16.62
C VAL A 78 -33.31 2.49 -16.24
N PRO A 79 -32.88 1.64 -17.20
CA PRO A 79 -32.06 0.48 -16.89
C PRO A 79 -30.62 0.89 -16.52
N LEU A 80 -30.26 0.75 -15.24
CA LEU A 80 -28.87 0.90 -14.79
C LEU A 80 -28.04 -0.31 -15.22
N THR A 81 -27.27 -0.17 -16.29
CA THR A 81 -26.38 -1.24 -16.74
C THR A 81 -25.01 -1.16 -16.04
N ARG A 82 -24.43 -2.32 -15.73
CA ARG A 82 -23.10 -2.44 -15.08
C ARG A 82 -21.98 -1.69 -15.82
N ARG A 83 -22.12 -1.46 -17.13
CA ARG A 83 -21.15 -0.72 -17.96
C ARG A 83 -21.18 0.80 -17.76
N ALA A 84 -22.30 1.37 -17.31
CA ALA A 84 -22.40 2.81 -17.04
C ALA A 84 -21.67 3.24 -15.75
N ILE A 85 -21.14 2.27 -14.98
CA ILE A 85 -20.68 2.44 -13.61
C ILE A 85 -19.31 1.77 -13.38
N ASP A 86 -18.67 1.29 -14.44
CA ASP A 86 -17.40 0.55 -14.33
C ASP A 86 -16.24 1.53 -14.14
N TYR A 87 -15.54 1.41 -13.01
CA TYR A 87 -14.39 2.26 -12.67
C TYR A 87 -13.08 1.53 -12.96
N ARG A 88 -12.17 2.21 -13.66
CA ARG A 88 -10.79 1.77 -13.79
C ARG A 88 -10.00 2.31 -12.61
N ALA A 89 -9.44 1.41 -11.80
CA ALA A 89 -8.52 1.77 -10.72
C ALA A 89 -7.45 2.76 -11.23
N PRO A 90 -7.15 3.83 -10.47
CA PRO A 90 -6.17 4.79 -10.88
C PRO A 90 -4.78 4.13 -10.85
N THR A 91 -3.87 4.64 -11.66
CA THR A 91 -2.49 4.14 -11.66
C THR A 91 -1.81 4.63 -10.39
N GLU A 92 -1.49 3.69 -9.49
CA GLU A 92 -0.74 3.96 -8.27
C GLU A 92 0.65 4.54 -8.59
N THR A 93 0.98 5.70 -8.03
CA THR A 93 2.33 6.27 -8.13
C THR A 93 3.04 6.17 -6.77
N PRO A 94 4.26 5.62 -6.71
CA PRO A 94 5.05 5.64 -5.49
C PRO A 94 5.24 7.06 -4.96
N THR A 95 5.05 7.24 -3.65
CA THR A 95 5.41 8.50 -2.97
C THR A 95 6.90 8.79 -3.16
N GLU A 96 7.24 10.08 -3.24
CA GLU A 96 8.58 10.61 -3.51
C GLU A 96 9.72 9.82 -2.85
N ALA A 97 10.84 9.68 -3.58
CA ALA A 97 11.98 8.92 -3.12
C ALA A 97 12.60 9.53 -1.85
N PRO A 98 12.90 8.72 -0.82
CA PRO A 98 13.48 9.22 0.42
C PRO A 98 14.88 9.80 0.19
N SER A 99 15.20 10.88 0.92
CA SER A 99 16.51 11.51 0.91
C SER A 99 17.50 10.79 1.84
N VAL A 100 18.79 10.88 1.52
CA VAL A 100 19.86 10.28 2.34
C VAL A 100 19.99 11.06 3.65
N PRO A 101 19.96 10.42 4.82
CA PRO A 101 20.14 11.10 6.10
C PRO A 101 21.49 11.82 6.20
N ALA A 102 21.50 12.99 6.87
CA ALA A 102 22.69 13.85 6.97
C ALA A 102 23.91 13.14 7.59
N TYR A 103 23.71 12.22 8.55
CA TYR A 103 24.80 11.44 9.15
C TYR A 103 25.50 10.50 8.17
N ALA A 104 24.84 10.17 7.06
CA ALA A 104 25.35 9.28 6.02
C ALA A 104 25.89 10.08 4.83
N SER A 105 26.51 11.23 5.09
CA SER A 105 27.00 12.17 4.07
C SER A 105 28.02 11.59 3.08
N SER A 106 28.67 10.47 3.38
CA SER A 106 29.53 9.79 2.40
C SER A 106 28.77 8.90 1.42
N CYS A 107 27.47 8.66 1.64
CA CYS A 107 26.59 8.05 0.66
C CYS A 107 26.22 9.13 -0.37
N LYS A 108 26.89 9.11 -1.52
CA LYS A 108 26.75 10.14 -2.56
C LYS A 108 25.37 10.21 -3.22
N ASN A 109 24.57 9.17 -3.08
CA ASN A 109 23.23 9.08 -3.63
C ASN A 109 22.41 8.01 -2.88
N ALA A 110 21.10 8.03 -3.14
CA ALA A 110 20.12 7.08 -2.61
C ALA A 110 20.52 5.61 -2.84
N HIS A 111 21.06 5.28 -4.02
CA HIS A 111 21.48 3.92 -4.37
C HIS A 111 22.62 3.40 -3.48
N LYS A 112 23.58 4.25 -3.12
CA LYS A 112 24.66 3.86 -2.21
C LYS A 112 24.13 3.63 -0.79
N TYR A 113 23.18 4.45 -0.36
CA TYR A 113 22.56 4.28 0.95
C TYR A 113 21.71 3.00 1.02
N SER A 114 20.86 2.73 0.02
CA SER A 114 20.09 1.48 -0.05
C SER A 114 20.98 0.25 -0.11
N SER A 115 22.09 0.29 -0.85
CA SER A 115 23.07 -0.80 -0.89
C SER A 115 23.68 -1.08 0.49
N ALA A 116 23.95 -0.05 1.29
CA ALA A 116 24.46 -0.22 2.65
C ALA A 116 23.40 -0.83 3.58
N CYS A 117 22.13 -0.42 3.44
CA CYS A 117 21.00 -1.00 4.17
C CYS A 117 20.77 -2.47 3.81
N SER A 118 20.79 -2.82 2.52
CA SER A 118 20.72 -4.20 2.04
C SER A 118 21.86 -5.05 2.55
N CYS A 119 23.08 -4.50 2.61
CA CYS A 119 24.21 -5.19 3.22
C CYS A 119 23.94 -5.49 4.70
N TRP A 120 23.30 -4.57 5.42
CA TRP A 120 22.88 -4.78 6.81
C TRP A 120 21.74 -5.80 6.97
N GLY A 121 21.24 -6.38 5.87
CA GLY A 121 20.15 -7.35 5.86
C GLY A 121 18.76 -6.72 5.88
N ILE A 122 18.66 -5.41 5.65
CA ILE A 122 17.36 -4.71 5.57
C ILE A 122 16.91 -4.74 4.11
N THR A 123 15.79 -5.41 3.85
CA THR A 123 15.23 -5.55 2.50
C THR A 123 14.20 -4.45 2.20
N PRO A 124 13.98 -4.14 0.91
CA PRO A 124 12.88 -3.27 0.50
C PRO A 124 11.54 -3.77 1.02
N ALA A 125 10.66 -2.84 1.38
CA ALA A 125 9.29 -3.14 1.79
C ALA A 125 8.31 -2.19 1.09
N ILE A 126 7.17 -2.72 0.66
CA ILE A 126 6.09 -1.92 0.08
C ILE A 126 5.01 -1.78 1.13
N THR A 127 4.55 -0.55 1.35
CA THR A 127 3.41 -0.25 2.22
C THR A 127 2.34 0.43 1.40
N PHE A 128 1.11 -0.05 1.50
CA PHE A 128 -0.04 0.57 0.85
C PHE A 128 -0.59 1.67 1.77
N GLY A 129 -0.87 2.83 1.18
CA GLY A 129 -1.62 3.90 1.79
C GLY A 129 -3.11 3.55 1.96
N PRO A 130 -3.92 4.48 2.48
CA PRO A 130 -5.36 4.28 2.61
C PRO A 130 -6.00 4.06 1.24
N VAL A 131 -6.82 3.01 1.08
CA VAL A 131 -7.51 2.67 -0.17
C VAL A 131 -8.74 3.56 -0.36
N PRO A 132 -9.05 4.04 -1.58
CA PRO A 132 -10.27 4.80 -1.85
C PRO A 132 -11.52 3.98 -1.50
N THR A 133 -12.53 4.65 -0.96
CA THR A 133 -13.82 4.04 -0.65
C THR A 133 -14.85 4.50 -1.68
N GLU A 134 -15.51 3.55 -2.34
CA GLU A 134 -16.62 3.84 -3.24
C GLU A 134 -17.92 3.91 -2.43
N THR A 135 -18.63 5.03 -2.49
CA THR A 135 -19.96 5.19 -1.85
C THR A 135 -21.00 5.40 -2.94
N ARG A 136 -22.12 4.67 -2.85
CA ARG A 136 -23.22 4.77 -3.82
C ARG A 136 -24.49 5.22 -3.11
N THR A 137 -25.15 6.24 -3.64
CA THR A 137 -26.42 6.73 -3.12
C THR A 137 -27.48 6.55 -4.19
N VAL A 138 -28.52 5.78 -3.89
CA VAL A 138 -29.68 5.61 -4.78
C VAL A 138 -30.84 6.37 -4.16
N THR A 139 -31.38 7.33 -4.89
CA THR A 139 -32.56 8.11 -4.47
C THR A 139 -33.74 7.66 -5.29
N VAL A 140 -34.79 7.19 -4.63
CA VAL A 140 -36.06 6.84 -5.29
C VAL A 140 -37.06 7.91 -4.94
N THR A 141 -37.57 8.61 -5.95
CA THR A 141 -38.70 9.53 -5.80
C THR A 141 -39.95 8.78 -6.21
N LEU A 142 -40.95 8.71 -5.34
CA LEU A 142 -42.24 8.12 -5.65
C LEU A 142 -43.27 9.22 -5.49
N ASP A 143 -44.03 9.50 -6.55
CA ASP A 143 -45.26 10.27 -6.42
C ASP A 143 -46.33 9.35 -5.84
N TYR A 144 -46.83 9.69 -4.66
CA TYR A 144 -47.94 8.99 -4.02
C TYR A 144 -49.22 9.75 -4.32
N CYS A 145 -50.17 9.10 -5.01
CA CYS A 145 -51.54 9.58 -5.09
C CYS A 145 -52.20 9.31 -3.75
N ASP A 146 -52.51 10.35 -2.98
CA ASP A 146 -53.39 10.21 -1.82
C ASP A 146 -54.79 9.90 -2.36
N GLY A 147 -55.23 8.66 -2.17
CA GLY A 147 -56.48 8.12 -2.74
C GLY A 147 -57.74 8.68 -2.08
N ASN A 148 -57.78 9.98 -1.79
CA ASN A 148 -58.91 10.63 -1.16
C ASN A 148 -59.10 12.07 -1.65
N GLU A 149 -59.64 12.19 -2.86
CA GLU A 149 -60.42 13.32 -3.40
C GLU A 149 -60.91 12.80 -4.76
N GLY A 150 -62.12 12.30 -4.98
CA GLY A 150 -63.44 12.70 -4.51
C GLY A 150 -64.31 12.59 -5.76
N GLU A 151 -65.30 11.70 -5.74
CA GLU A 151 -66.30 11.54 -6.81
C GLU A 151 -67.08 12.85 -7.05
N GLY A 152 -67.37 13.17 -8.31
CA GLY A 152 -68.16 14.33 -8.76
C GLY A 152 -67.31 15.25 -9.64
N GLU A 153 -67.61 15.48 -10.90
CA GLU A 153 -68.87 16.02 -11.42
C GLU A 153 -69.23 15.38 -12.77
N ASP A 154 -70.39 14.72 -12.83
CA ASP A 154 -71.16 14.52 -14.05
C ASP A 154 -71.85 15.86 -14.35
N GLU A 155 -71.34 16.64 -15.31
CA GLU A 155 -72.11 17.73 -15.92
C GLU A 155 -72.68 17.25 -17.25
N ASP A 156 -73.88 16.66 -17.16
CA ASP A 156 -74.83 16.56 -18.25
C ASP A 156 -75.26 17.99 -18.67
N GLU A 157 -74.72 18.51 -19.76
CA GLU A 157 -75.33 19.63 -20.49
C GLU A 157 -76.08 19.09 -21.73
N ASP A 158 -77.22 18.45 -21.47
CA ASP A 158 -78.35 18.43 -22.39
C ASP A 158 -79.27 19.61 -22.02
N GLU A 159 -79.47 20.59 -22.90
CA GLU A 159 -80.80 21.22 -23.14
C GLU A 159 -80.78 22.26 -24.29
N GLU A 160 -81.56 21.90 -25.33
CA GLU A 160 -82.32 22.70 -26.33
C GLU A 160 -81.64 23.58 -27.40
#